data_AF-A0A645EHC2-F1
#
_entry.id   AF-A0A645EHC2-F1
#
_cell.length_a   1.000
_cell.length_b   1.000
_cell.length_c   1.000
_cell.angle_alpha   90.00
_cell.angle_beta   90.00
_cell.angle_gamma   90.00
#
_symmetry.space_group_name_H-M   'P 1'
#
loop_
_entity.id
_entity.type
_entity.pdbx_description
1 polymer ?
#
loop_
_entity_poly.entity_id
_entity_poly.type
_entity_poly.pdbx_seq_one_letter_code
_entity_poly.pdbx_strand_id
1 'polypeptide(L)'
;MLFIILVNQYSQLLGFYYTLDGSIQEMIPMLNQEVFRSYLPYINGMLVLQLLFSASKLVFRKWTYPVATANLILNVLSFVLLWFILQDTAILNPELVTKIGEATDGQRVLNTAFNSIKAVFLFIFLLDSFEGFHDAYKNSKKPA
;
A
#
# COMPACT_ATOMS: atom_id res chain seq x y z
N MET A 1 5.39 14.28 -1.34
CA MET A 1 5.93 14.76 -0.04
C MET A 1 4.85 14.93 1.03
N LEU A 2 3.79 15.72 0.79
CA LEU A 2 2.69 15.90 1.79
C LEU A 2 2.06 14.58 2.25
N PHE A 3 1.82 13.64 1.33
CA PHE A 3 1.30 12.30 1.67
C PHE A 3 2.20 11.54 2.66
N ILE A 4 3.53 11.59 2.48
CA ILE A 4 4.49 10.93 3.38
C ILE A 4 4.39 11.51 4.79
N ILE A 5 4.34 12.84 4.90
CA ILE A 5 4.25 13.56 6.18
C ILE A 5 2.93 13.19 6.88
N LEU A 6 1.81 13.20 6.14
CA LEU A 6 0.51 12.84 6.67
C LEU A 6 0.48 11.40 7.20
N VAL A 7 1.01 10.44 6.45
CA VAL A 7 1.04 9.03 6.86
C VAL A 7 1.98 8.81 8.06
N ASN A 8 3.13 9.48 8.12
CA ASN A 8 4.08 9.29 9.23
C ASN A 8 3.59 9.94 10.54
N GLN A 9 2.93 11.10 10.47
CA GLN A 9 2.60 11.89 11.66
C GLN A 9 1.14 11.77 12.10
N TYR A 10 0.25 11.44 11.17
CA TYR A 10 -1.19 11.40 11.40
C TYR A 10 -1.80 10.04 11.07
N SER A 11 -1.00 8.95 11.07
CA SER A 11 -1.50 7.57 10.96
C SER A 11 -2.56 7.24 12.02
N GLN A 12 -2.50 7.90 13.19
CA GLN A 12 -3.50 7.76 14.24
C GLN A 12 -4.86 8.36 13.91
N LEU A 13 -4.98 9.18 12.84
CA LEU A 13 -6.26 9.71 12.33
C LEU A 13 -7.00 8.70 11.44
N LEU A 14 -6.36 7.59 11.06
CA LEU A 14 -7.00 6.48 10.37
C LEU A 14 -7.65 5.57 11.41
N GLY A 15 -8.94 5.76 11.68
CA GLY A 15 -9.68 4.98 12.66
C GLY A 15 -11.18 5.16 12.54
N PHE A 16 -11.90 4.35 13.31
CA PHE A 16 -13.36 4.35 13.30
C PHE A 16 -13.88 5.16 14.47
N TYR A 17 -14.80 6.08 14.18
CA TYR A 17 -15.55 6.80 15.19
C TYR A 17 -16.74 5.95 15.60
N TYR A 18 -16.91 5.72 16.89
CA TYR A 18 -18.08 5.04 17.42
C TYR A 18 -18.76 5.92 18.46
N THR A 19 -20.09 5.86 18.51
CA THR A 19 -20.89 6.63 19.47
C THR A 19 -21.30 5.69 20.60
N LEU A 20 -20.82 5.95 21.82
CA LEU A 20 -21.35 5.37 23.05
C LEU A 20 -22.44 6.31 23.60
N ASP A 21 -23.66 5.79 23.78
CA ASP A 21 -24.73 6.39 24.59
C ASP A 21 -24.83 7.94 24.58
N GLY A 22 -24.92 8.54 23.39
CA GLY A 22 -25.32 9.93 23.23
C GLY A 22 -24.29 11.03 23.57
N SER A 23 -23.07 10.72 24.01
CA SER A 23 -22.01 11.73 24.06
C SER A 23 -20.58 11.19 23.94
N ILE A 24 -19.77 11.95 23.20
CA ILE A 24 -18.38 11.77 22.77
C ILE A 24 -18.14 10.58 21.82
N GLN A 25 -17.79 10.92 20.57
CA GLN A 25 -17.18 10.01 19.61
C GLN A 25 -15.79 9.63 20.11
N GLU A 26 -15.63 8.43 20.66
CA GLU A 26 -14.30 7.88 20.83
C GLU A 26 -13.84 7.30 19.49
N MET A 27 -12.57 7.53 19.17
CA MET A 27 -11.97 7.11 17.92
C MET A 27 -11.05 5.92 18.21
N ILE A 28 -11.36 4.75 17.65
CA ILE A 28 -10.47 3.59 17.72
C ILE A 28 -9.51 3.67 16.53
N PRO A 29 -8.19 3.85 16.75
CA PRO A 29 -7.22 3.81 15.67
C PRO A 29 -7.27 2.46 14.97
N MET A 30 -7.28 2.45 13.64
CA MET A 30 -7.33 1.21 12.87
C MET A 30 -6.02 0.44 12.98
N LEU A 31 -4.91 1.17 12.92
CA LEU A 31 -3.56 0.62 12.92
C LEU A 31 -2.96 0.64 14.32
N ASN A 32 -2.29 -0.44 14.68
CA ASN A 32 -1.39 -0.46 15.82
C ASN A 32 -0.20 0.46 15.50
N GLN A 33 -0.10 1.58 16.21
CA GLN A 33 0.89 2.61 15.92
C GLN A 33 2.32 2.13 16.15
N GLU A 34 2.55 1.27 17.13
CA GLU A 34 3.87 0.73 17.44
C GLU A 34 4.35 -0.18 16.30
N VAL A 35 3.50 -1.12 15.88
CA VAL A 35 3.79 -2.04 14.78
C VAL A 35 3.90 -1.29 13.47
N PHE A 36 2.96 -0.37 13.17
CA PHE A 36 3.00 0.43 11.93
C PHE A 36 4.25 1.29 11.82
N ARG A 37 4.71 1.91 12.92
CA ARG A 37 5.95 2.70 12.94
C ARG A 37 7.18 1.87 12.60
N SER A 38 7.20 0.58 12.94
CA SER A 38 8.30 -0.33 12.56
C SER A 38 8.38 -0.54 11.04
N TYR A 39 7.25 -0.44 10.34
CA TYR A 39 7.18 -0.56 8.88
C TYR A 39 7.45 0.76 8.13
N LEU A 40 7.32 1.91 8.78
CA LEU A 40 7.49 3.24 8.16
C LEU A 40 8.83 3.41 7.44
N PRO A 41 10.00 2.98 7.95
CA PRO A 41 11.27 3.10 7.23
C PRO A 41 11.24 2.40 5.86
N TYR A 42 10.65 1.20 5.79
CA TYR A 42 10.53 0.43 4.55
C TYR A 42 9.54 1.06 3.58
N ILE A 43 8.38 1.52 4.09
CA ILE A 43 7.36 2.23 3.30
C ILE A 43 7.96 3.52 2.73
N ASN A 44 8.63 4.32 3.55
CA ASN A 44 9.26 5.57 3.13
C ASN A 44 10.37 5.32 2.10
N GLY A 45 11.20 4.29 2.30
CA GLY A 45 12.23 3.88 1.34
C GLY A 45 11.63 3.52 -0.02
N MET A 46 10.58 2.70 -0.03
CA MET A 46 9.88 2.34 -1.27
C MET A 46 9.21 3.54 -1.94
N LEU A 47 8.59 4.45 -1.17
CA LEU A 47 8.00 5.67 -1.72
C LEU A 47 9.05 6.60 -2.36
N VAL A 48 10.23 6.73 -1.74
CA VAL A 48 11.34 7.49 -2.33
C VAL A 48 11.81 6.84 -3.62
N LEU A 49 11.98 5.52 -3.66
CA LEU A 49 12.37 4.79 -4.88
C LEU A 49 11.35 4.97 -6.01
N GLN A 50 10.06 4.82 -5.72
CA GLN A 50 9.00 5.04 -6.69
C GLN A 50 8.94 6.49 -7.18
N LEU A 51 9.20 7.46 -6.30
CA LEU A 51 9.26 8.87 -6.66
C LEU A 51 10.46 9.17 -7.57
N LEU A 52 11.64 8.65 -7.24
CA LEU A 52 12.85 8.80 -8.06
C LEU A 52 12.66 8.18 -9.45
N PHE A 53 12.05 7.00 -9.52
CA PHE A 53 11.69 6.37 -10.78
C PHE A 53 10.65 7.20 -11.58
N SER A 54 9.63 7.73 -10.91
CA SER A 54 8.64 8.58 -11.55
C SER A 54 9.26 9.89 -12.08
N ALA A 55 10.20 10.47 -11.34
CA ALA A 55 10.96 11.64 -11.76
C ALA A 55 11.90 11.32 -12.92
N SER A 56 12.56 10.16 -12.93
CA SER A 56 13.45 9.77 -14.03
C SER A 56 12.69 9.62 -15.35
N LYS A 57 11.42 9.16 -15.32
CA LYS A 57 10.55 9.13 -16.50
C LYS A 57 10.34 10.51 -17.13
N LEU A 58 10.33 11.60 -16.35
CA LEU A 58 10.22 12.97 -16.89
C LEU A 58 11.46 13.37 -17.70
N VAL A 59 12.63 12.83 -17.35
CA VAL A 59 13.88 13.06 -18.08
C VAL A 59 13.94 12.22 -19.35
N PHE A 60 13.63 10.91 -19.25
CA PHE A 60 13.76 10.00 -20.38
C PHE A 60 12.62 10.10 -21.41
N ARG A 61 11.44 10.64 -21.03
CA ARG A 61 10.25 10.93 -21.88
C ARG A 61 9.68 9.81 -22.75
N LYS A 62 10.34 8.65 -22.83
CA LYS A 62 9.95 7.49 -23.61
C LYS A 62 9.99 6.26 -22.71
N TRP A 63 8.91 5.48 -22.73
CA TRP A 63 8.92 4.11 -22.24
C TRP A 63 9.82 3.28 -23.15
N THR A 64 10.86 2.69 -22.57
CA THR A 64 11.77 1.74 -23.22
C THR A 64 11.76 0.45 -22.42
N TYR A 65 12.22 -0.66 -23.01
CA TYR A 65 12.26 -1.94 -22.31
C TYR A 65 13.02 -1.88 -20.96
N PRO A 66 14.20 -1.22 -20.85
CA PRO A 66 14.87 -1.06 -19.55
C PRO A 66 14.03 -0.32 -18.50
N VAL A 67 13.29 0.72 -18.91
CA VAL A 67 12.40 1.49 -18.01
C VAL A 67 11.20 0.62 -17.58
N ALA A 68 10.62 -0.17 -18.49
CA ALA A 68 9.55 -1.10 -18.17
C ALA A 68 10.00 -2.21 -17.21
N THR A 69 11.21 -2.75 -17.40
CA THR A 69 11.81 -3.73 -16.48
C THR A 69 12.06 -3.12 -15.09
N ALA A 70 12.57 -1.90 -15.01
CA ALA A 70 12.73 -1.21 -13.73
C ALA A 70 11.38 -0.97 -13.02
N ASN A 71 10.32 -0.64 -13.77
CA ASN A 71 8.96 -0.53 -13.24
C ASN A 71 8.47 -1.86 -12.66
N LEU A 72 8.66 -2.96 -13.38
CA LEU A 72 8.30 -4.30 -12.91
C LEU A 72 9.03 -4.66 -11.60
N ILE A 73 10.33 -4.37 -11.51
CA ILE A 73 11.11 -4.62 -10.28
C ILE A 73 10.52 -3.82 -9.11
N LEU A 74 10.20 -2.54 -9.31
CA LEU A 74 9.58 -1.71 -8.27
C LEU A 74 8.19 -2.23 -7.86
N ASN A 75 7.39 -2.71 -8.80
CA ASN A 75 6.10 -3.32 -8.53
C ASN A 75 6.23 -4.62 -7.73
N VAL A 76 7.20 -5.47 -8.06
CA VAL A 76 7.49 -6.70 -7.30
C VAL A 76 7.94 -6.35 -5.88
N LEU A 77 8.88 -5.42 -5.71
CA LEU A 77 9.35 -4.99 -4.38
C LEU A 77 8.21 -4.38 -3.55
N SER A 78 7.35 -3.58 -4.18
CA SER A 78 6.18 -2.97 -3.52
C SER A 78 5.17 -4.03 -3.09
N PHE A 79 4.92 -5.03 -3.93
CA PHE A 79 4.04 -6.15 -3.61
C PHE A 79 4.61 -7.00 -2.47
N VAL A 80 5.90 -7.30 -2.50
CA VAL A 80 6.58 -8.06 -1.43
C VAL A 80 6.48 -7.30 -0.10
N LEU A 81 6.73 -6.00 -0.07
CA LEU A 81 6.57 -5.20 1.14
C LEU A 81 5.12 -5.22 1.64
N LEU A 82 4.14 -5.02 0.76
CA LEU A 82 2.72 -5.08 1.11
C LEU A 82 2.32 -6.47 1.63
N TRP A 83 2.85 -7.53 1.02
CA TRP A 83 2.62 -8.90 1.46
C TRP A 83 3.12 -9.10 2.89
N PHE A 84 4.34 -8.64 3.22
CA PHE A 84 4.90 -8.74 4.57
C PHE A 84 4.08 -7.94 5.59
N ILE A 85 3.69 -6.71 5.28
CA ILE A 85 2.86 -5.88 6.17
C ILE A 85 1.51 -6.55 6.43
N LEU A 86 0.85 -7.08 5.39
CA LEU A 86 -0.45 -7.75 5.50
C LEU A 86 -0.34 -9.22 5.93
N GLN A 87 0.85 -9.74 6.19
CA GLN A 87 1.04 -11.04 6.84
C GLN A 87 0.98 -10.88 8.35
N ASP A 88 1.41 -9.73 8.87
CA ASP A 88 1.40 -9.43 10.30
C ASP A 88 0.04 -8.87 10.72
N THR A 89 -0.78 -9.71 11.34
CA THR A 89 -2.10 -9.29 11.88
C THR A 89 -1.98 -8.27 13.01
N ALA A 90 -0.81 -8.16 13.67
CA ALA A 90 -0.57 -7.16 14.71
C ALA A 90 -0.51 -5.72 14.15
N ILE A 91 -0.51 -5.55 12.83
CA ILE A 91 -0.64 -4.24 12.18
C ILE A 91 -1.97 -3.54 12.53
N LEU A 92 -3.01 -4.32 12.85
CA LEU A 92 -4.29 -3.79 13.32
C LEU A 92 -4.24 -3.55 14.81
N ASN A 93 -4.97 -2.53 15.26
CA ASN A 93 -5.15 -2.29 16.68
C ASN A 93 -5.81 -3.51 17.35
N PRO A 94 -5.22 -4.08 18.42
CA PRO A 94 -5.78 -5.22 19.14
C PRO A 94 -7.23 -5.01 19.57
N GLU A 95 -7.59 -3.80 20.01
CA GLU A 95 -8.96 -3.45 20.41
C GLU A 95 -9.95 -3.62 19.25
N LEU A 96 -9.54 -3.21 18.05
CA LEU A 96 -10.35 -3.34 16.85
C LEU A 96 -10.52 -4.81 16.45
N VAL A 97 -9.45 -5.62 16.57
CA VAL A 97 -9.51 -7.07 16.34
C VAL A 97 -10.48 -7.74 17.32
N THR A 98 -10.44 -7.36 18.61
CA THR A 98 -11.39 -7.85 19.62
C THR A 98 -12.83 -7.49 19.27
N LYS A 99 -13.10 -6.24 18.89
CA LYS A 99 -14.45 -5.79 18.49
C LYS A 99 -14.98 -6.54 17.26
N ILE A 100 -14.13 -6.83 16.28
CA ILE A 100 -14.50 -7.65 15.13
C ILE A 100 -14.81 -9.09 15.58
N GLY A 101 -13.99 -9.66 16.47
CA GLY A 101 -14.19 -11.01 17.00
C GLY A 101 -15.47 -11.18 17.84
N GLU A 102 -15.90 -10.14 18.54
CA GLU A 102 -17.17 -10.13 19.29
C GLU A 102 -18.40 -10.10 18.37
N ALA A 103 -18.30 -9.45 17.21
CA ALA A 103 -19.41 -9.24 16.28
C ALA A 103 -19.57 -10.33 15.21
N THR A 104 -18.51 -11.11 14.92
CA THR A 104 -18.51 -12.11 13.83
C THR A 104 -17.45 -13.19 14.04
N ASP A 105 -17.31 -14.11 13.08
CA ASP A 105 -16.12 -14.98 12.97
C ASP A 105 -14.89 -14.16 12.55
N GLY A 106 -14.35 -13.41 13.52
CA GLY A 106 -13.42 -12.32 13.26
C GLY A 106 -12.14 -12.75 12.55
N GLN A 107 -11.61 -13.93 12.89
CA GLN A 107 -10.39 -14.43 12.24
C GLN A 107 -10.62 -14.73 10.75
N ARG A 108 -11.76 -15.33 10.40
CA ARG A 108 -12.10 -15.61 9.00
C ARG A 108 -12.30 -14.33 8.21
N VAL A 109 -12.98 -13.34 8.79
CA VAL A 109 -13.20 -12.03 8.16
C VAL A 109 -11.89 -11.30 7.93
N LEU A 110 -11.00 -11.24 8.94
CA LEU A 110 -9.69 -10.61 8.82
C LEU A 110 -8.81 -11.28 7.77
N ASN A 111 -8.71 -12.61 7.79
CA ASN A 111 -7.95 -13.37 6.80
C ASN A 111 -8.49 -13.15 5.38
N THR A 112 -9.81 -13.14 5.20
CA THR A 112 -10.46 -12.91 3.91
C THR A 112 -10.21 -11.49 3.42
N ALA A 113 -10.34 -10.49 4.29
CA ALA A 113 -10.06 -9.09 3.97
C ALA A 113 -8.59 -8.91 3.54
N PHE A 114 -7.65 -9.45 4.30
CA PHE A 114 -6.22 -9.31 4.02
C PHE A 114 -5.82 -10.00 2.72
N ASN A 115 -6.32 -11.20 2.47
CA ASN A 115 -6.08 -11.91 1.21
C ASN A 115 -6.74 -11.20 0.02
N SER A 116 -7.94 -10.64 0.20
CA SER A 116 -8.60 -9.82 -0.83
C SER A 116 -7.77 -8.58 -1.16
N ILE A 117 -7.26 -7.88 -0.15
CA ILE A 117 -6.39 -6.71 -0.35
C ILE A 117 -5.12 -7.12 -1.11
N LYS A 118 -4.43 -8.20 -0.69
CA LYS A 118 -3.27 -8.73 -1.41
C LYS A 118 -3.60 -9.04 -2.88
N ALA A 119 -4.73 -9.69 -3.15
CA ALA A 119 -5.16 -10.03 -4.51
C ALA A 119 -5.44 -8.79 -5.38
N VAL A 120 -6.12 -7.78 -4.82
CA VAL A 120 -6.39 -6.51 -5.51
C VAL A 120 -5.08 -5.79 -5.86
N PHE A 121 -4.15 -5.67 -4.90
CA PHE A 121 -2.86 -5.03 -5.17
C PHE A 121 -2.00 -5.82 -6.15
N LEU A 122 -2.01 -7.15 -6.08
CA LEU A 122 -1.35 -8.00 -7.08
C LEU A 122 -1.88 -7.69 -8.48
N PHE A 123 -3.21 -7.63 -8.64
CA PHE A 123 -3.84 -7.31 -9.91
C PHE A 123 -3.45 -5.92 -10.41
N ILE A 124 -3.46 -4.90 -9.54
CA ILE A 124 -3.02 -3.53 -9.87
C ILE A 124 -1.57 -3.53 -10.37
N PHE A 125 -0.66 -4.19 -9.66
CA PHE A 125 0.75 -4.25 -10.05
C PHE A 125 0.99 -5.01 -11.36
N LEU A 126 0.20 -6.05 -11.63
CA LEU A 126 0.24 -6.75 -12.92
C LEU A 126 -0.23 -5.84 -14.06
N LEU A 127 -1.31 -5.08 -13.86
CA LEU A 127 -1.79 -4.11 -14.85
C LEU A 127 -0.76 -3.02 -15.12
N ASP A 128 -0.22 -2.38 -14.08
CA ASP A 128 0.78 -1.32 -14.24
C ASP A 128 2.06 -1.83 -14.93
N SER A 129 2.48 -3.05 -14.62
CA SER A 129 3.61 -3.70 -15.31
C SER A 129 3.28 -3.97 -16.78
N PHE A 130 2.08 -4.48 -17.08
CA PHE A 130 1.63 -4.73 -18.44
C PHE A 130 1.58 -3.43 -19.27
N GLU A 131 1.02 -2.36 -18.71
CA GLU A 131 0.97 -1.04 -19.35
C GLU A 131 2.37 -0.52 -19.66
N GLY A 132 3.31 -0.62 -18.70
CA GLY A 132 4.70 -0.21 -18.91
C GLY A 132 5.39 -0.95 -20.07
N PHE A 133 5.19 -2.26 -20.19
CA PHE A 133 5.75 -3.04 -21.31
C PHE A 133 5.04 -2.78 -22.64
N HIS A 134 3.72 -2.63 -22.62
CA HIS A 134 2.94 -2.29 -23.80
C HIS A 134 3.35 -0.91 -24.38
N ASP A 135 3.57 0.07 -23.52
CA ASP A 135 4.04 1.40 -23.93
C ASP A 135 5.48 1.38 -24.46
N ALA A 136 6.35 0.55 -23.86
CA ALA A 136 7.70 0.32 -24.36
C ALA A 136 7.68 -0.28 -25.79
N TYR A 137 6.81 -1.26 -26.01
CA TYR A 137 6.62 -1.86 -27.34
C TYR A 137 6.11 -0.83 -28.35
N LYS A 138 5.08 -0.04 -28.02
CA LYS A 138 4.58 1.03 -28.90
C LYS A 138 5.66 2.04 -29.26
N ASN A 139 6.50 2.45 -28.31
CA ASN A 139 7.58 3.40 -28.57
C ASN A 139 8.70 2.82 -29.44
N SER A 140 8.98 1.51 -29.34
CA SER A 140 9.97 0.86 -30.23
C SER A 140 9.55 0.82 -31.71
N LYS A 141 8.24 0.99 -32.00
CA LYS A 141 7.69 0.99 -33.36
C LYS A 141 7.51 2.37 -33.98
N LYS A 142 7.71 3.45 -33.22
CA LYS A 142 7.61 4.81 -33.77
C LYS A 142 8.86 5.11 -34.61
N PRO A 143 8.71 5.63 -35.85
CA PRO A 143 9.86 6.09 -36.63
C PRO A 143 10.60 7.22 -35.88
N ALA A 144 11.91 7.27 -36.06
CA ALA A 144 12.81 8.22 -35.40
C ALA A 144 12.50 9.68 -35.76
#